data_AF-A0A914YBX8-F1
#
_entry.id   AF-A0A914YBX8-F1
#
_cell.length_a   1.000
_cell.length_b   1.000
_cell.length_c   1.000
_cell.angle_alpha   90.00
_cell.angle_beta   90.00
_cell.angle_gamma   90.00
#
_symmetry.space_group_name_H-M   'P 1'
#
loop_
_entity.id
_entity.type
_entity.pdbx_description
1 polymer ?
#
loop_
_entity_poly.entity_id
_entity_poly.type
_entity_poly.pdbx_seq_one_letter_code
_entity_poly.pdbx_strand_id
1 'polypeptide(L)'
;MIFQLTALSPEAQEIVFVDFRKHNASAIFDEMDTENQPIYYTPQTLIARAFVYIRSRDSTQAAEKAWGAALYSVKLLFLSLGIHNSSHRSNKWLAEFAIDTMNVEKRKNMKRLFEKAEFCHEIFCGSSRCSEDILFNLLEDIQDFVEEFRTIVRGDVQTKLDNFIDEKTTFDDGSIRFNAKQGKLAEFGGIVDLHYEYEFS
;
A
#
# COMPACT_ATOMS: atom_id res chain seq x y z
N MET A 1 -21.10 -0.71 -3.09
CA MET A 1 -20.97 0.37 -2.10
C MET A 1 -19.68 1.10 -2.41
N ILE A 2 -19.76 2.23 -3.10
CA ILE A 2 -18.61 3.01 -3.58
C ILE A 2 -18.23 3.96 -2.45
N PHE A 3 -17.03 3.83 -1.90
CA PHE A 3 -16.48 4.80 -0.95
C PHE A 3 -15.87 5.95 -1.76
N GLN A 4 -16.53 7.11 -1.77
CA GLN A 4 -15.92 8.35 -2.25
C GLN A 4 -14.83 8.77 -1.26
N LEU A 5 -13.58 8.76 -1.71
CA LEU A 5 -12.44 9.32 -0.97
C LEU A 5 -12.35 10.80 -1.31
N THR A 6 -12.84 11.66 -0.42
CA THR A 6 -12.60 13.11 -0.51
C THR A 6 -11.15 13.40 -0.13
N ALA A 7 -10.44 14.12 -1.01
CA ALA A 7 -9.06 14.53 -0.76
C ALA A 7 -8.97 15.48 0.45
N LEU A 8 -8.07 15.20 1.39
CA LEU A 8 -7.82 16.05 2.56
C LEU A 8 -6.83 17.17 2.23
N SER A 9 -7.00 18.33 2.89
CA SER A 9 -6.11 19.49 2.76
C SER A 9 -4.70 19.21 3.31
N PRO A 10 -3.66 19.92 2.85
CA PRO A 10 -2.27 19.69 3.24
C PRO A 10 -1.99 19.86 4.75
N GLU A 11 -2.84 20.57 5.47
CA GLU A 11 -2.67 20.92 6.89
C GLU A 11 -3.06 19.78 7.84
N ALA A 12 -3.74 18.74 7.36
CA ALA A 12 -4.13 17.57 8.16
C ALA A 12 -3.02 16.50 8.31
N GLN A 13 -1.79 16.78 7.88
CA GLN A 13 -0.70 15.79 7.78
C GLN A 13 0.32 15.79 8.93
N GLU A 14 0.10 16.51 10.03
CA GLU A 14 0.90 16.30 11.25
C GLU A 14 0.33 15.13 12.07
N ILE A 15 0.65 13.90 11.62
CA ILE A 15 0.43 12.69 12.42
C ILE A 15 1.67 12.46 13.28
N VAL A 16 1.49 12.51 14.60
CA VAL A 16 2.51 12.15 15.59
C VAL A 16 2.93 10.70 15.38
N PHE A 17 4.20 10.48 15.06
CA PHE A 17 4.77 9.16 14.77
C PHE A 17 5.04 8.39 16.06
N VAL A 18 4.40 7.23 16.21
CA VAL A 18 4.63 6.33 17.33
C VAL A 18 5.36 5.07 16.85
N ASP A 19 6.54 4.80 17.42
CA ASP A 19 7.23 3.52 17.28
C ASP A 19 6.52 2.47 18.15
N PHE A 20 5.61 1.70 17.55
CA PHE A 20 4.80 0.70 18.26
C PHE A 20 5.65 -0.45 18.84
N ARG A 21 6.93 -0.57 18.47
CA ARG A 21 7.90 -1.46 19.12
C ARG A 21 8.15 -1.10 20.59
N LYS A 22 7.93 0.16 20.97
CA LYS A 22 8.27 0.70 22.30
C LYS A 22 7.06 1.07 23.15
N HIS A 23 5.84 1.02 22.62
CA HIS A 23 4.65 1.52 23.30
C HIS A 23 3.55 0.46 23.40
N ASN A 24 2.72 0.58 24.44
CA ASN A 24 1.59 -0.32 24.64
C ASN A 24 0.46 0.02 23.65
N ALA A 25 0.49 -0.58 22.47
CA ALA A 25 -0.46 -0.33 21.37
C ALA A 25 -1.94 -0.32 21.81
N SER A 26 -2.32 -1.13 22.80
CA SER A 26 -3.68 -1.15 23.36
C SER A 26 -4.13 0.20 23.90
N ALA A 27 -3.27 0.91 24.63
CA ALA A 27 -3.61 2.20 25.23
C ALA A 27 -3.78 3.31 24.16
N ILE A 28 -3.02 3.21 23.06
CA ILE A 28 -3.13 4.14 21.93
C ILE A 28 -4.47 3.95 21.20
N PHE A 29 -4.99 2.72 21.15
CA PHE A 29 -6.27 2.44 20.50
C PHE A 29 -7.49 2.74 21.37
N ASP A 30 -7.41 2.51 22.68
CA ASP A 30 -8.50 2.90 23.60
C ASP A 30 -8.74 4.43 23.58
N GLU A 31 -7.71 5.23 23.31
CA GLU A 31 -7.83 6.68 23.08
C GLU A 31 -8.38 7.04 21.68
N MET A 32 -8.15 6.22 20.65
CA MET A 32 -8.62 6.48 19.29
C MET A 32 -10.08 6.04 19.03
N ASP A 33 -10.65 5.15 19.83
CA ASP A 33 -12.00 4.59 19.66
C ASP A 33 -13.07 5.30 20.51
N THR A 34 -12.69 6.28 21.34
CA THR A 34 -13.57 6.87 22.37
C THR A 34 -14.27 8.17 21.98
N GLU A 35 -14.00 8.73 20.79
CA GLU A 35 -14.69 9.91 20.28
C GLU A 35 -15.27 9.63 18.89
N ASN A 36 -16.46 10.18 18.58
CA ASN A 36 -17.20 10.09 17.31
C ASN A 36 -16.46 10.68 16.08
N GLN A 37 -15.12 10.63 16.07
CA GLN A 37 -14.27 11.05 14.97
C GLN A 37 -14.25 9.94 13.90
N PRO A 38 -14.33 10.29 12.61
CA PRO A 38 -14.14 9.32 11.54
C PRO A 38 -12.78 8.64 11.70
N ILE A 39 -12.76 7.31 11.76
CA ILE A 39 -11.53 6.53 11.83
C ILE A 39 -10.79 6.72 10.50
N TYR A 40 -9.75 7.55 10.51
CA TYR A 40 -8.87 7.73 9.37
C TYR A 40 -7.93 6.53 9.26
N TYR A 41 -8.15 5.72 8.23
CA TYR A 41 -7.25 4.62 7.90
C TYR A 41 -5.98 5.17 7.26
N THR A 42 -4.84 4.89 7.88
CA THR A 42 -3.50 5.14 7.35
C THR A 42 -2.73 3.82 7.38
N PRO A 43 -1.63 3.68 6.60
CA PRO A 43 -0.81 2.49 6.69
C PRO A 43 -0.35 2.20 8.13
N GLN A 44 -0.04 3.25 8.90
CA GLN A 44 0.41 3.14 10.29
C GLN A 44 -0.72 2.66 11.21
N THR A 45 -1.94 3.17 11.07
CA THR A 45 -3.06 2.71 11.90
C THR A 45 -3.43 1.26 11.59
N LEU A 46 -3.25 0.82 10.34
CA LEU A 46 -3.40 -0.58 9.95
C LEU A 46 -2.32 -1.48 10.57
N ILE A 47 -1.05 -1.07 10.57
CA ILE A 47 0.03 -1.82 11.24
C ILE A 47 -0.22 -1.94 12.74
N ALA A 48 -0.59 -0.84 13.38
CA ALA A 48 -0.87 -0.83 14.80
C ALA A 48 -2.06 -1.78 15.13
N ARG A 49 -3.11 -1.80 14.30
CA ARG A 49 -4.21 -2.78 14.43
C ARG A 49 -3.74 -4.21 14.23
N ALA A 50 -2.84 -4.47 13.29
CA ALA A 50 -2.26 -5.80 13.10
C ALA A 50 -1.58 -6.31 14.39
N PHE A 51 -0.84 -5.45 15.08
CA PHE A 51 -0.22 -5.77 16.38
C PHE A 51 -1.24 -6.00 17.51
N VAL A 52 -2.41 -5.36 17.47
CA VAL A 52 -3.50 -5.64 18.43
C VAL A 52 -4.10 -7.02 18.16
N TYR A 53 -4.35 -7.37 16.90
CA TYR A 53 -4.94 -8.66 16.53
C TYR A 53 -4.02 -9.83 16.83
N ILE A 54 -2.71 -9.72 16.60
CA ILE A 54 -1.79 -10.82 16.92
C ILE A 54 -1.74 -11.09 18.44
N ARG A 55 -1.82 -10.05 19.29
CA ARG A 55 -1.92 -10.20 20.75
C ARG A 55 -3.23 -10.86 21.20
N SER A 56 -4.29 -10.66 20.41
CA SER A 56 -5.60 -11.29 20.62
C SER A 56 -5.69 -12.69 20.03
N ARG A 57 -4.57 -13.23 19.51
CA ARG A 57 -4.47 -14.53 18.82
C ARG A 57 -5.37 -14.65 17.59
N ASP A 58 -5.64 -13.53 16.93
CA ASP A 58 -6.34 -13.49 15.65
C ASP A 58 -5.34 -13.25 14.51
N SER A 59 -4.66 -14.34 14.13
CA SER A 59 -3.65 -14.31 13.06
C SER A 59 -4.24 -13.92 11.70
N THR A 60 -5.51 -14.24 11.44
CA THR A 60 -6.18 -13.89 10.18
C THR A 60 -6.38 -12.38 10.08
N GLN A 61 -6.93 -11.75 11.12
CA GLN A 61 -7.10 -10.29 11.15
C GLN A 61 -5.75 -9.57 11.19
N ALA A 62 -4.77 -10.09 11.93
CA ALA A 62 -3.43 -9.51 11.95
C ALA A 62 -2.80 -9.48 10.54
N ALA A 63 -2.84 -10.61 9.84
CA ALA A 63 -2.32 -10.72 8.47
C ALA A 63 -3.07 -9.82 7.47
N GLU A 64 -4.40 -9.73 7.58
CA GLU A 64 -5.23 -8.85 6.76
C GLU A 64 -4.80 -7.39 6.89
N LYS A 65 -4.65 -6.90 8.13
CA LYS A 65 -4.31 -5.49 8.38
C LYS A 65 -2.88 -5.17 7.99
N ALA A 66 -1.95 -6.11 8.17
CA ALA A 66 -0.57 -5.97 7.73
C ALA A 66 -0.47 -5.86 6.20
N TRP A 67 -1.07 -6.80 5.46
CA TRP A 67 -1.15 -6.73 4.00
C TRP A 67 -1.85 -5.44 3.54
N GLY A 68 -2.97 -5.10 4.18
CA GLY A 68 -3.71 -3.87 3.93
C GLY A 68 -2.84 -2.61 4.07
N ALA A 69 -1.97 -2.55 5.09
CA ALA A 69 -1.05 -1.42 5.27
C ALA A 69 -0.06 -1.26 4.12
N ALA A 70 0.53 -2.37 3.66
CA ALA A 70 1.44 -2.37 2.51
C ALA A 70 0.71 -1.91 1.24
N LEU A 71 -0.46 -2.49 0.94
CA LEU A 71 -1.27 -2.09 -0.22
C LEU A 71 -1.72 -0.64 -0.16
N TYR A 72 -2.13 -0.18 1.02
CA TYR A 72 -2.59 1.19 1.18
C TYR A 72 -1.46 2.20 0.99
N SER A 73 -0.23 1.87 1.37
CA SER A 73 0.96 2.68 1.07
C SER A 73 1.19 2.83 -0.43
N VAL A 74 1.04 1.74 -1.19
CA VAL A 74 1.12 1.76 -2.65
C VAL A 74 0.02 2.63 -3.23
N LYS A 75 -1.23 2.42 -2.80
CA LYS A 75 -2.39 3.22 -3.26
C LYS A 75 -2.20 4.71 -3.00
N LEU A 76 -1.72 5.11 -1.81
CA LEU A 76 -1.50 6.51 -1.48
C LEU A 76 -0.44 7.15 -2.37
N LEU A 77 0.66 6.45 -2.66
CA LEU A 77 1.68 6.95 -3.59
C LEU A 77 1.07 7.21 -4.97
N PHE A 78 0.37 6.22 -5.52
CA PHE A 78 -0.17 6.32 -6.88
C PHE A 78 -1.35 7.27 -6.98
N LEU A 79 -2.20 7.35 -5.95
CA LEU A 79 -3.27 8.35 -5.86
C LEU A 79 -2.69 9.77 -5.89
N SER A 80 -1.55 10.01 -5.22
CA SER A 80 -0.86 11.32 -5.29
C SER A 80 -0.29 11.65 -6.68
N LEU A 81 -0.24 10.67 -7.59
CA LEU A 81 0.13 10.82 -8.99
C LEU A 81 -1.10 10.76 -9.93
N GLY A 82 -2.31 10.85 -9.35
CA GLY A 82 -3.60 10.74 -10.05
C GLY A 82 -4.02 9.32 -10.44
N ILE A 83 -3.26 8.30 -10.06
CA ILE A 83 -3.53 6.90 -10.42
C ILE A 83 -4.41 6.24 -9.36
N HIS A 84 -5.63 5.88 -9.74
CA HIS A 84 -6.54 5.08 -8.96
C HIS A 84 -6.40 3.61 -9.35
N ASN A 85 -6.34 2.73 -8.35
CA ASN A 85 -6.29 1.30 -8.61
C ASN A 85 -7.05 0.49 -7.55
N SER A 86 -7.96 -0.35 -8.03
CA SER A 86 -8.75 -1.27 -7.23
C SER A 86 -8.29 -2.73 -7.35
N SER A 87 -7.49 -3.07 -8.37
CA SER A 87 -7.06 -4.45 -8.64
C SER A 87 -5.86 -4.86 -7.79
N HIS A 88 -5.95 -6.03 -7.16
CA HIS A 88 -4.84 -6.65 -6.42
C HIS A 88 -3.60 -6.83 -7.32
N ARG A 89 -3.80 -7.43 -8.50
CA ARG A 89 -2.71 -7.68 -9.46
C ARG A 89 -2.03 -6.38 -9.89
N SER A 90 -2.81 -5.34 -10.14
CA SER A 90 -2.28 -4.02 -10.47
C SER A 90 -1.53 -3.40 -9.29
N ASN A 91 -1.97 -3.57 -8.04
CA ASN A 91 -1.25 -3.01 -6.88
C ASN A 91 0.12 -3.66 -6.70
N LYS A 92 0.22 -4.98 -6.91
CA LYS A 92 1.51 -5.67 -6.90
C LYS A 92 2.46 -5.10 -7.94
N TRP A 93 1.99 -4.97 -9.18
CA TRP A 93 2.80 -4.38 -10.25
C TRP A 93 3.21 -2.95 -9.93
N LEU A 94 2.29 -2.11 -9.43
CA LEU A 94 2.56 -0.73 -9.03
C LEU A 94 3.60 -0.64 -7.92
N ALA A 95 3.54 -1.52 -6.92
CA ALA A 95 4.54 -1.61 -5.86
C ALA A 95 5.93 -1.88 -6.44
N GLU A 96 6.06 -2.93 -7.26
CA GLU A 96 7.32 -3.28 -7.93
C GLU A 96 7.82 -2.15 -8.83
N PHE A 97 6.91 -1.50 -9.57
CA PHE A 97 7.21 -0.39 -10.45
C PHE A 97 7.84 0.78 -9.70
N ALA A 98 7.27 1.16 -8.56
CA ALA A 98 7.77 2.22 -7.70
C ALA A 98 9.10 1.82 -7.03
N ILE A 99 9.20 0.60 -6.50
CA ILE A 99 10.42 0.07 -5.85
C ILE A 99 11.62 0.07 -6.80
N ASP A 100 11.39 -0.19 -8.09
CA ASP A 100 12.43 -0.17 -9.10
C ASP A 100 13.05 1.23 -9.36
N THR A 101 12.43 2.31 -8.87
CA THR A 101 13.06 3.65 -8.88
C THR A 101 14.15 3.80 -7.84
N MET A 102 14.15 2.94 -6.81
CA MET A 102 15.13 2.97 -5.74
C MET A 102 16.50 2.43 -6.21
N ASN A 103 17.55 2.79 -5.45
CA ASN A 103 18.88 2.22 -5.63
C ASN A 103 18.88 0.68 -5.45
N VAL A 104 19.90 0.01 -5.98
CA VAL A 104 19.92 -1.46 -6.10
C VAL A 104 19.75 -2.19 -4.77
N GLU A 105 20.40 -1.71 -3.71
CA GLU A 105 20.35 -2.32 -2.39
C GLU A 105 18.95 -2.19 -1.77
N LYS A 106 18.41 -0.96 -1.74
CA LYS A 106 17.07 -0.69 -1.24
C LYS A 106 16.01 -1.44 -2.05
N ARG A 107 16.14 -1.45 -3.37
CA ARG A 107 15.23 -2.17 -4.27
C ARG A 107 15.13 -3.65 -3.92
N LYS A 108 16.27 -4.34 -3.75
CA LYS A 108 16.28 -5.75 -3.39
C LYS A 108 15.61 -6.00 -2.05
N ASN A 109 15.91 -5.17 -1.05
CA ASN A 109 15.30 -5.30 0.26
C ASN A 109 13.79 -5.07 0.20
N MET A 110 13.34 -4.00 -0.48
CA MET A 110 11.94 -3.64 -0.59
C MET A 110 11.11 -4.68 -1.35
N LYS A 111 11.65 -5.31 -2.40
CA LYS A 111 10.98 -6.44 -3.07
C LYS A 111 10.74 -7.60 -2.10
N ARG A 112 11.77 -7.97 -1.33
CA ARG A 112 11.67 -9.03 -0.30
C ARG A 112 10.64 -8.68 0.78
N LEU A 113 10.59 -7.43 1.24
CA LEU A 113 9.61 -7.00 2.24
C LEU A 113 8.19 -7.01 1.66
N PHE A 114 8.01 -6.63 0.40
CA PHE A 114 6.72 -6.70 -0.26
C PHE A 114 6.24 -8.15 -0.49
N GLU A 115 7.14 -9.08 -0.81
CA GLU A 115 6.82 -10.52 -0.86
C GLU A 115 6.30 -11.06 0.47
N LYS A 116 6.82 -10.55 1.60
CA LYS A 116 6.28 -10.87 2.94
C LYS A 116 4.86 -10.31 3.13
N ALA A 117 4.54 -9.17 2.52
CA ALA A 117 3.19 -8.62 2.53
C ALA A 117 2.22 -9.53 1.76
N GLU A 118 2.66 -10.04 0.61
CA GLU A 118 1.91 -11.01 -0.18
C GLU A 118 1.72 -12.33 0.60
N PHE A 119 2.72 -12.76 1.37
CA PHE A 119 2.55 -13.92 2.25
C PHE A 119 1.50 -13.68 3.34
N CYS A 120 1.39 -12.45 3.87
CA CYS A 120 0.29 -12.08 4.77
C CYS A 120 -1.08 -12.15 4.08
N HIS A 121 -1.17 -11.77 2.80
CA HIS A 121 -2.38 -11.93 2.01
C HIS A 121 -2.79 -13.40 1.86
N GLU A 122 -1.83 -14.29 1.63
CA GLU A 122 -2.10 -15.74 1.56
C GLU A 122 -2.60 -16.31 2.89
N ILE A 123 -2.06 -15.83 4.02
CA ILE A 123 -2.54 -16.21 5.36
C ILE A 123 -3.99 -15.75 5.55
N PHE A 124 -4.28 -14.49 5.21
CA PHE A 124 -5.63 -13.93 5.30
C PHE A 124 -6.64 -14.71 4.43
N CYS A 125 -6.27 -15.03 3.19
CA CYS A 125 -7.08 -15.85 2.28
C CYS A 125 -7.19 -17.32 2.71
N GLY A 126 -6.44 -17.75 3.72
CA GLY A 126 -6.43 -19.12 4.22
C GLY A 126 -5.65 -20.12 3.35
N SER A 127 -4.89 -19.65 2.36
CA SER A 127 -4.04 -20.49 1.51
C SER A 127 -2.69 -20.83 2.13
N SER A 128 -2.25 -20.04 3.12
CA SER A 128 -1.00 -20.24 3.86
C SER A 128 -1.23 -20.15 5.37
N ARG A 129 -0.30 -20.71 6.17
CA ARG A 129 -0.33 -20.64 7.64
C ARG A 129 1.10 -20.51 8.17
N CYS A 130 1.25 -19.85 9.31
CA CYS A 130 2.51 -19.78 10.04
C CYS A 130 2.25 -19.71 11.55
N SER A 131 3.31 -19.84 12.36
CA SER A 131 3.21 -19.64 13.81
C SER A 131 3.05 -18.14 14.15
N GLU A 132 2.53 -17.85 15.35
CA GLU A 132 2.37 -16.47 15.84
C GLU A 132 3.71 -15.72 15.87
N ASP A 133 4.81 -16.36 16.26
CA ASP A 133 6.16 -15.75 16.26
C ASP A 133 6.62 -15.36 14.85
N ILE A 134 6.34 -16.21 13.85
CA ILE A 134 6.66 -15.89 12.46
C ILE A 134 5.80 -14.72 12.00
N LEU A 135 4.50 -14.73 12.31
CA LEU A 135 3.60 -13.64 11.95
C LEU A 135 3.99 -12.32 12.60
N PHE A 136 4.42 -12.33 13.87
CA PHE A 136 4.92 -11.15 14.55
C PHE A 136 6.14 -10.55 13.83
N ASN A 137 7.12 -11.37 13.46
CA ASN A 137 8.28 -10.92 12.69
C ASN A 137 7.88 -10.38 11.31
N LEU A 138 6.90 -11.01 10.64
CA LEU A 138 6.34 -10.47 9.40
C LEU A 138 5.77 -9.07 9.62
N LEU A 139 5.05 -8.82 10.72
CA LEU A 139 4.48 -7.50 11.00
C LEU A 139 5.56 -6.41 11.12
N GLU A 140 6.69 -6.73 11.76
CA GLU A 140 7.84 -5.82 11.84
C GLU A 140 8.43 -5.55 10.44
N ASP A 141 8.60 -6.58 9.62
CA ASP A 141 9.05 -6.43 8.24
C ASP A 141 8.09 -5.56 7.40
N ILE A 142 6.78 -5.69 7.60
CA ILE A 142 5.79 -4.85 6.91
C ILE A 142 5.83 -3.40 7.42
N GLN A 143 6.06 -3.19 8.72
CA GLN A 143 6.27 -1.85 9.23
C GLN A 143 7.48 -1.19 8.55
N ASP A 144 8.60 -1.91 8.44
CA ASP A 144 9.78 -1.43 7.73
C ASP A 144 9.48 -1.14 6.25
N PHE A 145 8.68 -1.99 5.58
CA PHE A 145 8.22 -1.71 4.22
C PHE A 145 7.45 -0.39 4.15
N VAL A 146 6.45 -0.19 5.00
CA VAL A 146 5.60 1.02 5.02
C VAL A 146 6.46 2.27 5.27
N GLU A 147 7.40 2.18 6.22
CA GLU A 147 8.28 3.28 6.60
C GLU A 147 9.28 3.64 5.50
N GLU A 148 9.79 2.67 4.76
CA GLU A 148 10.75 2.89 3.68
C GLU A 148 10.04 3.24 2.36
N PHE A 149 8.91 2.63 2.05
CA PHE A 149 8.15 2.88 0.81
C PHE A 149 7.67 4.33 0.72
N ARG A 150 7.32 4.95 1.85
CA ARG A 150 6.93 6.37 1.89
C ARG A 150 8.07 7.34 1.51
N THR A 151 9.32 6.87 1.54
CA THR A 151 10.50 7.67 1.19
C THR A 151 10.79 7.69 -0.31
N ILE A 152 10.07 6.89 -1.10
CA ILE A 152 10.18 6.90 -2.56
C ILE A 152 9.84 8.30 -3.09
N VAL A 153 10.76 8.83 -3.90
CA VAL A 153 10.62 10.17 -4.49
C VAL A 153 9.57 10.12 -5.59
N ARG A 154 8.44 10.81 -5.35
CA ARG A 154 7.30 10.88 -6.29
C ARG A 154 7.71 11.29 -7.70
N GLY A 155 8.64 12.25 -7.81
CA GLY A 155 9.15 12.72 -9.10
C GLY A 155 9.85 11.64 -9.93
N ASP A 156 10.57 10.72 -9.29
CA ASP A 156 11.24 9.61 -9.98
C ASP A 156 10.23 8.59 -10.50
N VAL A 157 9.18 8.32 -9.71
CA VAL A 157 8.06 7.46 -10.12
C VAL A 157 7.29 8.09 -11.26
N GLN A 158 6.97 9.39 -11.19
CA GLN A 158 6.31 10.13 -12.26
C GLN A 158 7.15 10.11 -13.56
N THR A 159 8.45 10.40 -13.46
CA THR A 159 9.37 10.34 -14.61
C THR A 159 9.40 8.93 -15.21
N LYS A 160 9.41 7.89 -14.38
CA LYS A 160 9.35 6.51 -14.86
C LYS A 160 8.00 6.20 -15.54
N LEU A 161 6.88 6.68 -15.00
CA LEU A 161 5.54 6.54 -15.59
C LEU A 161 5.48 7.22 -16.96
N ASP A 162 5.96 8.45 -17.08
CA ASP A 162 5.97 9.21 -18.34
C ASP A 162 6.83 8.52 -19.41
N ASN A 163 7.90 7.83 -18.98
CA ASN A 163 8.74 7.02 -19.86
C ASN A 163 8.16 5.63 -20.18
N PHE A 164 7.18 5.17 -19.42
CA PHE A 164 6.53 3.87 -19.61
C PHE A 164 5.29 3.97 -20.51
N ILE A 165 4.56 5.08 -20.40
CA ILE A 165 3.28 5.31 -21.09
C ILE A 165 3.53 6.04 -22.41
N ASP A 166 3.13 5.44 -23.55
CA ASP A 166 3.15 6.12 -24.86
C ASP A 166 1.81 6.82 -25.14
N GLU A 167 0.69 6.12 -24.93
CA GLU A 167 -0.66 6.65 -25.07
C GLU A 167 -1.54 6.21 -23.88
N LYS A 168 -2.36 7.13 -23.39
CA LYS A 168 -3.40 6.86 -22.39
C LYS A 168 -4.74 6.69 -23.14
N THR A 169 -5.37 5.53 -23.03
CA THR A 169 -6.75 5.35 -23.52
C THR A 169 -7.69 5.38 -22.32
N THR A 170 -8.48 6.44 -22.23
CA THR A 170 -9.58 6.57 -21.26
C THR A 170 -10.84 5.94 -21.83
N PHE A 171 -11.51 5.10 -21.05
CA PHE A 171 -12.79 4.48 -21.38
C PHE A 171 -13.95 5.23 -20.70
N ASP A 172 -15.17 5.01 -21.20
CA ASP A 172 -16.39 5.65 -20.70
C ASP A 172 -16.69 5.34 -19.22
N ASP A 173 -16.04 4.32 -18.65
CA ASP A 173 -16.13 3.93 -17.23
C ASP A 173 -15.07 4.58 -16.33
N GLY A 174 -14.28 5.52 -16.87
CA GLY A 174 -13.18 6.18 -16.16
C GLY A 174 -11.93 5.31 -15.97
N SER A 175 -11.89 4.10 -16.53
CA SER A 175 -10.65 3.31 -16.60
C SER A 175 -9.71 3.92 -17.63
N ILE A 176 -8.41 3.89 -17.33
CA ILE A 176 -7.32 4.20 -18.26
C ILE A 176 -6.52 2.93 -18.48
N ARG A 177 -6.42 2.51 -19.74
CA ARG A 177 -5.41 1.53 -20.15
C ARG A 177 -4.21 2.25 -20.71
N PHE A 178 -3.04 1.74 -20.36
CA PHE A 178 -1.78 2.23 -20.88
C PHE A 178 -1.32 1.29 -21.96
N ASN A 179 -1.09 1.83 -23.16
CA ASN A 179 -0.23 1.16 -24.11
C ASN A 179 1.20 1.44 -23.68
N ALA A 180 1.90 0.41 -23.20
CA ALA A 180 3.33 0.56 -22.92
C ALA A 180 4.06 0.80 -24.24
N LYS A 181 5.15 1.58 -24.19
CA LYS A 181 5.98 1.82 -25.39
C LYS A 181 6.37 0.51 -26.08
N GLN A 182 6.34 0.49 -27.42
CA GLN A 182 6.62 -0.72 -28.22
C GLN A 182 7.84 -1.49 -27.69
N GLY A 183 7.67 -2.80 -27.44
CA GLY A 183 8.73 -3.70 -26.96
C GLY A 183 8.82 -3.91 -25.45
N LYS A 184 8.08 -3.16 -24.62
CA LYS A 184 8.14 -3.30 -23.14
C LYS A 184 7.03 -4.17 -22.52
N LEU A 185 6.01 -4.57 -23.29
CA LEU A 185 4.90 -5.41 -22.79
C LEU A 185 5.28 -6.88 -22.54
N ALA A 186 6.32 -7.39 -23.22
CA ALA A 186 6.74 -8.79 -23.12
C ALA A 186 7.37 -9.15 -21.76
N GLU A 187 7.86 -8.16 -21.00
CA GLU A 187 8.47 -8.40 -19.68
C GLU A 187 7.44 -8.43 -18.53
N PHE A 188 6.21 -7.94 -18.70
CA PHE A 188 5.29 -7.66 -17.57
C PHE A 188 3.92 -8.37 -17.63
N GLY A 189 3.69 -9.24 -18.62
CA GLY A 189 2.69 -10.31 -18.51
C GLY A 189 1.20 -9.91 -18.42
N GLY A 190 0.77 -8.77 -18.96
CA GLY A 190 -0.66 -8.49 -19.15
C GLY A 190 -1.08 -7.02 -19.00
N ILE A 191 -2.34 -6.75 -19.37
CA ILE A 191 -3.01 -5.44 -19.29
C ILE A 191 -3.12 -5.02 -17.81
N VAL A 192 -2.67 -3.81 -17.49
CA VAL A 192 -2.89 -3.17 -16.19
C VAL A 192 -4.04 -2.18 -16.37
N ASP A 193 -5.20 -2.49 -15.78
CA ASP A 193 -6.31 -1.53 -15.68
C ASP A 193 -6.02 -0.60 -14.49
N LEU A 194 -5.84 0.71 -14.74
CA LEU A 194 -5.77 1.75 -13.71
C LEU A 194 -6.84 2.81 -14.02
N HIS A 195 -7.56 3.32 -13.04
CA HIS A 195 -8.51 4.42 -13.24
C HIS A 195 -7.80 5.75 -12.95
N TYR A 196 -8.19 6.85 -13.60
CA TYR A 196 -7.72 8.20 -13.28
C TYR A 196 -8.97 9.07 -13.14
N GLU A 197 -9.13 9.76 -12.02
CA GLU A 197 -10.10 10.85 -11.94
C GLU A 197 -9.34 12.17 -12.11
N TYR A 198 -9.68 12.93 -13.14
CA TYR A 198 -9.29 14.34 -13.27
C TYR A 198 -10.44 15.17 -12.71
N GLU A 199 -10.21 15.90 -11.62
CA GLU A 199 -11.09 17.01 -11.27
C GLU A 199 -10.72 18.20 -12.18
N PHE A 200 -11.58 18.50 -13.15
CA PHE A 200 -11.61 19.81 -13.78
C PHE A 200 -12.36 20.77 -12.85
N SER A 201 -11.63 21.63 -12.13
CA SER A 201 -11.92 23.06 -11.92
C SER A 201 -11.14 23.61 -10.73
#